data_AF-A0A803U1I5-F1
#
_entry.id   AF-A0A803U1I5-F1
#
_cell.length_a   1.000
_cell.length_b   1.000
_cell.length_c   1.000
_cell.angle_alpha   90.00
_cell.angle_beta   90.00
_cell.angle_gamma   90.00
#
_symmetry.space_group_name_H-M   'P 1'
#
loop_
_entity.id
_entity.type
_entity.pdbx_description
1 polymer ?
#
loop_
_entity_poly.entity_id
_entity_poly.type
_entity_poly.pdbx_seq_one_letter_code
_entity_poly.pdbx_strand_id
1 'polypeptide(L)'
;MTLGILALVTSTGCASANALQSLTDAMHIPHLFVQRNTGGSPRTACHLNPSLEEEEYTLAARPPVRLNDVMLKLVTELRWQKFIVFYDSDYDIRGLQGFLDQASKLGLDVSLQKVDRNISRVFASLFTTMKTEELNRYRDTLRRAILLLSPRGAQTFINEVSTFSLES
;
A
#
# COMPACT_ATOMS: atom_id res chain seq x y z
N MET A 1 -0.31 41.91 7.27
CA MET A 1 1.10 41.55 7.52
C MET A 1 1.19 40.04 7.48
N THR A 2 2.06 39.48 6.64
CA THR A 2 2.36 38.04 6.66
C THR A 2 3.30 37.75 7.84
N LEU A 3 3.07 36.63 8.53
CA LEU A 3 4.00 36.11 9.52
C LEU A 3 5.20 35.55 8.74
N GLY A 4 6.36 36.20 8.78
CA GLY A 4 7.58 35.67 8.18
C GLY A 4 8.01 34.40 8.92
N ILE A 5 8.10 33.28 8.21
CA ILE A 5 8.50 31.99 8.78
C ILE A 5 9.91 31.60 8.33
N LEU A 6 10.65 30.90 9.19
CA LEU A 6 11.99 30.38 8.88
C LEU A 6 11.94 29.02 8.18
N ALA A 7 10.86 28.26 8.42
CA ALA A 7 10.62 26.96 7.81
C ALA A 7 9.12 26.63 7.86
N LEU A 8 8.69 25.76 6.94
CA LEU A 8 7.34 25.22 6.91
C LEU A 8 7.37 23.75 7.34
N VAL A 9 6.60 23.36 8.34
CA VAL A 9 6.45 21.95 8.74
C VAL A 9 5.04 21.49 8.39
N THR A 10 4.92 20.40 7.65
CA THR A 10 3.62 19.92 7.16
C THR A 10 3.40 18.45 7.54
N SER A 11 2.15 18.10 7.84
CA SER A 11 1.74 16.71 8.04
C SER A 11 0.47 16.42 7.23
N THR A 12 0.67 16.08 5.96
CA THR A 12 -0.41 15.93 4.97
C THR A 12 -0.26 14.65 4.14
N GLY A 13 -1.26 14.33 3.33
CA GLY A 13 -1.17 13.29 2.30
C GLY A 13 -0.40 13.76 1.07
N CYS A 14 -0.17 12.84 0.11
CA CYS A 14 0.66 13.09 -1.07
C CYS A 14 0.12 14.18 -2.01
N ALA A 15 -1.20 14.31 -2.15
CA ALA A 15 -1.80 15.32 -3.03
C ALA A 15 -1.42 16.75 -2.60
N SER A 16 -1.61 17.07 -1.31
CA SER A 16 -1.22 18.37 -0.76
C SER A 16 0.30 18.53 -0.67
N ALA A 17 1.03 17.43 -0.41
CA ALA A 17 2.49 17.47 -0.32
C ALA A 17 3.13 17.94 -1.64
N ASN A 18 2.61 17.48 -2.79
CA ASN A 18 3.09 17.90 -4.10
C ASN A 18 2.87 19.40 -4.33
N ALA A 19 1.67 19.92 -4.02
CA ALA A 19 1.39 21.36 -4.15
C ALA A 19 2.24 22.22 -3.20
N LEU A 20 2.45 21.75 -1.96
CA LEU A 20 3.26 22.46 -0.96
C LEU A 20 4.73 22.47 -1.32
N GLN A 21 5.26 21.36 -1.87
CA GLN A 21 6.62 21.31 -2.40
C GLN A 21 6.84 22.40 -3.46
N SER A 22 5.99 22.47 -4.48
CA SER A 22 6.13 23.47 -5.55
C SER A 22 6.08 24.90 -5.00
N LEU A 23 5.24 25.16 -4.00
CA LEU A 23 5.18 26.46 -3.32
C LEU A 23 6.46 26.76 -2.54
N THR A 24 6.98 25.79 -1.79
CA THR A 24 8.17 25.98 -0.95
C THR A 24 9.43 26.12 -1.78
N ASP A 25 9.51 25.42 -2.91
CA ASP A 25 10.59 25.56 -3.87
C ASP A 25 10.55 26.97 -4.50
N ALA A 26 9.37 27.46 -4.93
CA ALA A 26 9.22 28.80 -5.52
C ALA A 26 9.50 29.96 -4.53
N MET A 27 9.29 29.73 -3.24
CA MET A 27 9.48 30.74 -2.18
C MET A 27 10.80 30.59 -1.43
N HIS A 28 11.62 29.59 -1.78
CA HIS A 28 12.87 29.24 -1.08
C HIS A 28 12.69 29.05 0.43
N ILE A 29 11.59 28.43 0.84
CA ILE A 29 11.28 28.16 2.26
C ILE A 29 11.63 26.70 2.57
N PRO A 30 12.57 26.43 3.48
CA PRO A 30 12.83 25.06 3.94
C PRO A 30 11.55 24.38 4.43
N HIS A 31 11.26 23.21 3.88
CA HIS A 31 10.00 22.50 4.08
C HIS A 31 10.23 21.11 4.65
N LEU A 32 9.83 20.88 5.90
CA LEU A 32 9.89 19.57 6.53
C LEU A 32 8.56 18.85 6.37
N PHE A 33 8.54 17.81 5.55
CA PHE A 33 7.33 17.08 5.18
C PHE A 33 7.19 15.76 5.95
N VAL A 34 6.11 15.63 6.71
CA VAL A 34 5.74 14.41 7.44
C VAL A 34 4.57 13.72 6.74
N GLN A 35 4.87 12.75 5.87
CA GLN A 35 3.85 12.03 5.10
C GLN A 35 2.83 11.33 6.00
N ARG A 36 1.55 11.67 5.82
CA ARG A 36 0.40 10.93 6.37
C ARG A 36 -0.16 9.98 5.32
N ASN A 37 -0.75 8.89 5.78
CA ASN A 37 -1.57 8.03 4.94
C ASN A 37 -3.03 8.10 5.37
N THR A 38 -3.93 7.83 4.44
CA THR A 38 -5.36 7.72 4.70
C THR A 38 -5.66 6.40 5.41
N GLY A 39 -6.59 6.42 6.37
CA GLY A 39 -7.21 5.20 6.90
C GLY A 39 -6.31 4.20 7.66
N GLY A 40 -5.01 4.49 7.83
CA GLY A 40 -4.05 3.55 8.41
C GLY A 40 -3.51 2.52 7.43
N SER A 41 -3.75 2.68 6.12
CA SER A 41 -3.21 1.83 5.07
C SER A 41 -1.66 1.87 5.04
N PRO A 42 -0.99 0.83 4.53
CA PRO A 42 0.47 0.86 4.35
C PRO A 42 0.90 2.00 3.42
N ARG A 43 2.01 2.65 3.77
CA ARG A 43 2.47 3.86 3.05
C ARG A 43 3.20 3.49 1.77
N THR A 44 2.88 4.20 0.69
CA THR A 44 3.68 4.29 -0.53
C THR A 44 4.36 5.65 -0.59
N ALA A 45 5.59 5.75 -1.09
CA ALA A 45 6.27 7.05 -1.20
C ALA A 45 5.48 7.99 -2.13
N CYS A 46 5.39 9.28 -1.77
CA CYS A 46 4.73 10.26 -2.63
C CYS A 46 5.56 10.51 -3.89
N HIS A 47 4.90 10.71 -5.02
CA HIS A 47 5.54 11.21 -6.23
C HIS A 47 5.62 12.73 -6.15
N LEU A 48 6.77 13.21 -5.67
CA LEU A 48 7.11 14.63 -5.64
C LEU A 48 7.62 15.06 -7.02
N ASN A 49 7.43 16.33 -7.36
CA ASN A 49 7.89 16.85 -8.64
C ASN A 49 9.42 16.93 -8.61
N PRO A 50 10.12 16.60 -9.70
CA PRO A 50 11.56 16.84 -9.78
C PRO A 50 11.80 18.35 -9.71
N SER A 51 12.61 18.79 -8.73
CA SER A 51 13.09 20.17 -8.68
C SER A 51 14.12 20.37 -9.79
N LEU A 52 14.06 21.50 -10.48
CA LEU A 52 15.10 21.92 -11.44
C LEU A 52 16.29 22.45 -10.62
N GLU A 53 17.51 22.03 -10.98
CA GLU A 53 18.77 22.62 -10.51
C GLU A 53 18.91 22.79 -8.97
N GLU A 54 19.27 21.73 -8.24
CA GLU A 54 19.76 21.76 -6.82
C GLU A 54 18.90 22.49 -5.76
N GLU A 55 17.76 23.07 -6.14
CA GLU A 55 16.85 23.85 -5.30
C GLU A 55 15.70 22.99 -4.76
N GLU A 56 16.04 21.87 -4.11
CA GLU A 56 15.05 21.02 -3.43
C GLU A 56 14.88 21.48 -1.98
N TYR A 57 13.79 22.17 -1.68
CA TYR A 57 13.53 22.71 -0.34
C TYR A 57 12.75 21.75 0.55
N THR A 58 12.26 20.63 0.01
CA THR A 58 11.42 19.68 0.73
C THR A 58 12.22 18.49 1.28
N LEU A 59 12.30 18.39 2.60
CA LEU A 59 12.90 17.28 3.31
C LEU A 59 11.82 16.33 3.82
N ALA A 60 11.79 15.10 3.30
CA ALA A 60 10.93 14.04 3.82
C ALA A 60 11.43 13.55 5.19
N ALA A 61 10.69 13.86 6.25
CA ALA A 61 11.09 13.51 7.62
C ALA A 61 10.94 12.01 7.93
N ARG A 62 10.11 11.28 7.17
CA ARG A 62 9.91 9.83 7.35
C ARG A 62 10.92 9.06 6.51
N PRO A 63 11.45 7.92 7.01
CA PRO A 63 12.39 7.11 6.24
C PRO A 63 11.76 6.59 4.94
N PRO A 64 12.54 6.20 3.93
CA PRO A 64 12.03 5.56 2.72
C PRO A 64 11.17 4.32 3.03
N VAL A 65 10.18 4.03 2.18
CA VAL A 65 9.37 2.81 2.31
C VAL A 65 10.22 1.61 1.89
N ARG A 66 10.52 0.71 2.82
CA ARG A 66 11.29 -0.53 2.56
C ARG A 66 10.43 -1.80 2.61
N LEU A 67 9.12 -1.64 2.45
CA LEU A 67 8.16 -2.72 2.60
C LEU A 67 8.40 -3.83 1.55
N ASN A 68 8.78 -3.44 0.33
CA ASN A 68 9.12 -4.38 -0.76
C ASN A 68 10.32 -5.28 -0.40
N ASP A 69 11.41 -4.70 0.12
CA ASP A 69 12.61 -5.44 0.52
C ASP A 69 12.28 -6.50 1.57
N VAL A 70 11.48 -6.09 2.57
CA VAL A 70 11.08 -6.96 3.68
C VAL A 70 10.15 -8.06 3.19
N MET A 71 9.17 -7.73 2.34
CA MET A 71 8.27 -8.71 1.74
C MET A 71 9.03 -9.74 0.91
N LEU A 72 9.95 -9.30 0.05
CA LEU A 72 10.75 -10.21 -0.79
C LEU A 72 11.58 -11.15 0.08
N LYS A 73 12.27 -10.61 1.10
CA LYS A 73 13.04 -11.43 2.04
C LYS A 73 12.15 -12.44 2.75
N LEU A 74 10.96 -12.04 3.17
CA LEU A 74 10.03 -12.93 3.85
C LEU A 74 9.54 -14.08 2.96
N VAL A 75 9.07 -13.79 1.74
CA VAL A 75 8.55 -14.84 0.83
C VAL A 75 9.63 -15.79 0.36
N THR A 76 10.87 -15.32 0.22
CA THR A 76 12.02 -16.15 -0.14
C THR A 76 12.43 -17.07 0.99
N GLU A 77 12.52 -16.57 2.24
CA GLU A 77 12.80 -17.40 3.42
C GLU A 77 11.72 -18.44 3.68
N LEU A 78 10.45 -18.08 3.51
CA LEU A 78 9.32 -19.02 3.63
C LEU A 78 9.18 -19.97 2.43
N ARG A 79 10.01 -19.81 1.39
CA ARG A 79 9.96 -20.60 0.14
C ARG A 79 8.57 -20.59 -0.48
N TRP A 80 7.95 -19.42 -0.56
CA TRP A 80 6.67 -19.25 -1.25
C TRP A 80 6.89 -19.19 -2.75
N GLN A 81 6.18 -20.06 -3.49
CA GLN A 81 6.19 -20.09 -4.96
C GLN A 81 4.92 -19.50 -5.55
N LYS A 82 3.79 -19.64 -4.85
CA LYS A 82 2.49 -19.12 -5.25
C LYS A 82 1.79 -18.48 -4.04
N PHE A 83 1.33 -17.25 -4.17
CA PHE A 83 0.62 -16.53 -3.11
C PHE A 83 -0.19 -15.35 -3.67
N ILE A 84 -1.08 -14.82 -2.84
CA ILE A 84 -1.91 -13.66 -3.16
C ILE A 84 -1.56 -12.46 -2.28
N VAL A 85 -1.57 -11.26 -2.85
CA VAL A 85 -1.41 -10.00 -2.11
C VAL A 85 -2.74 -9.27 -2.15
N PHE A 86 -3.35 -9.15 -0.97
CA PHE A 86 -4.53 -8.33 -0.75
C PHE A 86 -4.11 -6.92 -0.39
N TYR A 87 -4.71 -5.92 -1.03
CA TYR A 87 -4.47 -4.51 -0.72
C TYR A 87 -5.78 -3.74 -0.61
N ASP A 88 -5.82 -2.75 0.27
CA ASP A 88 -7.05 -1.99 0.50
C ASP A 88 -7.30 -0.95 -0.61
N SER A 89 -8.49 -0.35 -0.59
CA SER A 89 -8.88 0.62 -1.61
C SER A 89 -8.02 1.88 -1.65
N ASP A 90 -7.34 2.18 -0.56
CA ASP A 90 -6.60 3.42 -0.35
C ASP A 90 -5.07 3.20 -0.55
N TYR A 91 -4.65 1.95 -0.73
CA TYR A 91 -3.27 1.58 -1.01
C TYR A 91 -2.88 1.89 -2.46
N ASP A 92 -1.78 2.62 -2.62
CA ASP A 92 -1.21 2.92 -3.94
C ASP A 92 -0.32 1.76 -4.41
N ILE A 93 -0.87 0.96 -5.34
CA ILE A 93 -0.24 -0.23 -5.90
C ILE A 93 1.11 0.03 -6.60
N ARG A 94 1.39 1.28 -6.99
CA ARG A 94 2.71 1.65 -7.55
C ARG A 94 3.83 1.36 -6.56
N GLY A 95 3.51 1.38 -5.26
CA GLY A 95 4.42 0.98 -4.20
C GLY A 95 4.95 -0.44 -4.34
N LEU A 96 4.24 -1.33 -5.03
CA LEU A 96 4.65 -2.73 -5.22
C LEU A 96 5.49 -2.99 -6.46
N GLN A 97 5.71 -2.00 -7.32
CA GLN A 97 6.41 -2.21 -8.60
C GLN A 97 7.75 -2.94 -8.42
N GLY A 98 8.61 -2.44 -7.53
CA GLY A 98 9.91 -3.08 -7.27
C GLY A 98 9.81 -4.49 -6.70
N PHE A 99 8.79 -4.79 -5.90
CA PHE A 99 8.53 -6.14 -5.40
C PHE A 99 8.09 -7.08 -6.52
N LEU A 100 7.16 -6.66 -7.37
CA LEU A 100 6.63 -7.47 -8.47
C LEU A 100 7.71 -7.75 -9.53
N ASP A 101 8.56 -6.77 -9.84
CA ASP A 101 9.68 -6.94 -10.76
C ASP A 101 10.66 -8.00 -10.25
N GLN A 102 10.97 -7.98 -8.95
CA GLN A 102 11.86 -8.97 -8.33
C GLN A 102 11.20 -10.33 -8.20
N ALA A 103 9.91 -10.38 -7.83
CA ALA A 103 9.14 -11.62 -7.74
C ALA A 103 9.05 -12.33 -9.11
N SER A 104 8.81 -11.56 -10.19
CA SER A 104 8.79 -12.07 -11.55
C SER A 104 10.14 -12.65 -11.98
N LYS A 105 11.25 -11.96 -11.67
CA LYS A 105 12.61 -12.48 -11.93
C LYS A 105 12.92 -13.79 -11.20
N LEU A 106 12.34 -13.98 -10.02
CA LEU A 106 12.47 -15.21 -9.23
C LEU A 106 11.47 -16.30 -9.65
N GLY A 107 10.59 -16.03 -10.61
CA GLY A 107 9.58 -16.98 -11.09
C GLY A 107 8.44 -17.21 -10.10
N LEU A 108 8.15 -16.26 -9.22
CA LEU A 108 7.06 -16.37 -8.25
C LEU A 108 5.70 -16.09 -8.92
N ASP A 109 4.70 -16.92 -8.62
CA ASP A 109 3.31 -16.73 -9.02
C ASP A 109 2.58 -15.84 -8.00
N VAL A 110 2.43 -14.56 -8.34
CA VAL A 110 1.84 -13.54 -7.46
C VAL A 110 0.52 -13.05 -8.03
N SER A 111 -0.57 -13.31 -7.31
CA SER A 111 -1.88 -12.71 -7.60
C SER A 111 -2.08 -11.43 -6.82
N LEU A 112 -2.67 -10.40 -7.43
CA LEU A 112 -3.04 -9.15 -6.78
C LEU A 112 -4.56 -9.05 -6.66
N GLN A 113 -5.07 -8.72 -5.48
CA GLN A 113 -6.51 -8.53 -5.28
C GLN A 113 -6.82 -7.33 -4.40
N LYS A 114 -7.56 -6.38 -4.97
CA LYS A 114 -8.09 -5.24 -4.24
C LYS A 114 -9.21 -5.70 -3.31
N VAL A 115 -9.17 -5.26 -2.05
CA VAL A 115 -10.23 -5.47 -1.07
C VAL A 115 -11.00 -4.15 -0.91
N ASP A 116 -12.28 -4.17 -1.30
CA ASP A 116 -13.16 -3.03 -1.08
C ASP A 116 -13.46 -2.81 0.40
N ARG A 117 -13.82 -1.57 0.76
CA ARG A 117 -14.14 -1.20 2.14
C ARG A 117 -15.29 -2.03 2.73
N ASN A 118 -16.18 -2.55 1.89
CA ASN A 118 -17.24 -3.46 2.29
C ASN A 118 -16.82 -4.91 2.01
N ILE A 119 -16.07 -5.47 2.95
CA ILE A 119 -15.50 -6.83 2.85
C ILE A 119 -16.58 -7.89 2.75
N SER A 120 -17.69 -7.74 3.47
CA SER A 120 -18.81 -8.69 3.44
C SER A 120 -19.41 -8.83 2.04
N ARG A 121 -19.45 -7.73 1.26
CA ARG A 121 -19.89 -7.75 -0.14
C ARG A 121 -18.90 -8.49 -1.05
N VAL A 122 -17.59 -8.40 -0.79
CA VAL A 122 -16.55 -9.09 -1.57
C VAL A 122 -16.74 -10.61 -1.45
N PHE A 123 -16.89 -11.13 -0.23
CA PHE A 123 -17.11 -12.55 -0.02
C PHE A 123 -18.45 -13.02 -0.57
N ALA A 124 -19.55 -12.29 -0.34
CA ALA A 124 -20.85 -12.62 -0.91
C ALA A 124 -20.83 -12.68 -2.46
N SER A 125 -20.07 -11.79 -3.11
CA SER A 125 -19.91 -11.79 -4.57
C SER A 125 -19.12 -13.00 -5.08
N LEU A 126 -18.11 -13.48 -4.35
CA LEU A 126 -17.31 -14.64 -4.76
C LEU A 126 -18.15 -15.93 -4.84
N PHE A 127 -19.04 -16.16 -3.86
CA PHE A 127 -19.90 -17.35 -3.84
C PHE A 127 -21.06 -17.31 -4.85
N THR A 128 -21.58 -16.12 -5.14
CA THR A 128 -22.66 -15.98 -6.13
C THR A 128 -22.17 -16.11 -7.56
N THR A 129 -20.87 -15.91 -7.80
CA THR A 129 -20.28 -15.90 -9.15
C THR A 129 -19.46 -17.13 -9.49
N MET A 130 -18.86 -17.82 -8.50
CA MET A 130 -17.97 -18.97 -8.75
C MET A 130 -18.66 -20.32 -8.53
N LYS A 131 -18.28 -21.31 -9.35
CA LYS A 131 -18.67 -22.71 -9.14
C LYS A 131 -17.88 -23.33 -7.98
N THR A 132 -18.40 -24.40 -7.37
CA THR A 132 -17.78 -25.09 -6.22
C THR A 132 -16.31 -25.51 -6.47
N GLU A 133 -15.97 -25.96 -7.67
CA GLU A 133 -14.59 -26.34 -8.04
C GLU A 133 -13.63 -25.14 -8.13
N GLU A 134 -14.13 -23.98 -8.57
CA GLU A 134 -13.35 -22.74 -8.61
C GLU A 134 -13.13 -22.19 -7.21
N LEU A 135 -14.15 -22.34 -6.35
CA LEU A 135 -14.08 -21.96 -4.94
C LEU A 135 -13.02 -22.77 -4.20
N ASN A 136 -12.91 -24.08 -4.46
CA ASN A 136 -11.86 -24.92 -3.88
C ASN A 136 -10.45 -24.51 -4.33
N ARG A 137 -10.27 -24.18 -5.62
CA ARG A 137 -9.00 -23.62 -6.12
C ARG A 137 -8.66 -22.27 -5.50
N TYR A 138 -9.67 -21.43 -5.26
CA TYR A 138 -9.50 -20.16 -4.58
C TYR A 138 -9.09 -20.36 -3.11
N ARG A 139 -9.72 -21.29 -2.38
CA ARG A 139 -9.32 -21.66 -1.00
C ARG A 139 -7.86 -22.09 -0.92
N ASP A 140 -7.37 -22.89 -1.88
CA ASP A 140 -5.96 -23.28 -1.90
C ASP A 140 -5.01 -22.10 -2.15
N THR A 141 -5.45 -21.11 -2.94
CA THR A 141 -4.68 -19.88 -3.18
C THR A 141 -4.63 -18.99 -1.92
N LEU A 142 -5.70 -18.98 -1.12
CA LEU A 142 -5.76 -18.23 0.15
C LEU A 142 -4.82 -18.76 1.25
N ARG A 143 -4.28 -19.98 1.11
CA ARG A 143 -3.35 -20.57 2.09
C ARG A 143 -2.08 -19.73 2.30
N ARG A 144 -1.69 -18.93 1.31
CA ARG A 144 -0.52 -18.04 1.36
C ARG A 144 -0.95 -16.66 0.88
N ALA A 145 -1.10 -15.75 1.83
CA ALA A 145 -1.57 -14.40 1.55
C ALA A 145 -0.72 -13.35 2.28
N ILE A 146 -0.52 -12.20 1.61
CA ILE A 146 0.06 -10.99 2.21
C ILE A 146 -1.06 -9.95 2.30
N LEU A 147 -1.25 -9.35 3.47
CA LEU A 147 -2.29 -8.35 3.71
C LEU A 147 -1.68 -6.95 3.81
N LEU A 148 -1.86 -6.15 2.77
CA LEU A 148 -1.53 -4.73 2.70
C LEU A 148 -2.78 -3.89 2.96
N LEU A 149 -3.35 -4.09 4.15
CA LEU A 149 -4.58 -3.45 4.60
C LEU A 149 -4.29 -2.56 5.81
N SER A 150 -5.17 -1.60 6.08
CA SER A 150 -5.23 -1.00 7.42
C SER A 150 -5.45 -2.07 8.51
N PRO A 151 -4.98 -1.87 9.76
CA PRO A 151 -5.17 -2.84 10.83
C PRO A 151 -6.65 -3.22 11.05
N ARG A 152 -7.55 -2.24 10.95
CA ARG A 152 -9.00 -2.46 11.05
C ARG A 152 -9.52 -3.30 9.88
N GLY A 153 -9.09 -2.98 8.66
CA GLY A 153 -9.45 -3.75 7.46
C GLY A 153 -8.96 -5.19 7.51
N ALA A 154 -7.73 -5.41 7.99
CA ALA A 154 -7.17 -6.75 8.18
C ALA A 154 -7.96 -7.56 9.21
N GLN A 155 -8.33 -6.96 10.34
CA GLN A 155 -9.13 -7.62 11.37
C GLN A 155 -10.49 -8.08 10.81
N THR A 156 -11.21 -7.17 10.13
CA THR A 156 -12.49 -7.52 9.49
C THR A 156 -12.32 -8.58 8.42
N PHE A 157 -11.28 -8.49 7.58
CA PHE A 157 -11.00 -9.46 6.53
C PHE A 157 -10.77 -10.87 7.09
N ILE A 158 -9.92 -10.98 8.12
CA ILE A 158 -9.63 -12.28 8.75
C ILE A 158 -10.88 -12.86 9.42
N ASN A 159 -11.66 -12.04 10.14
CA ASN A 159 -12.88 -12.48 10.80
C ASN A 159 -13.90 -13.03 9.79
N GLU A 160 -14.10 -12.33 8.69
CA GLU A 160 -15.01 -12.77 7.61
C GLU A 160 -14.52 -14.11 7.03
N VAL A 161 -13.25 -14.21 6.58
CA VAL A 161 -12.69 -15.48 6.04
C VAL A 161 -12.83 -16.64 7.02
N SER A 162 -12.61 -16.40 8.32
CA SER A 162 -12.70 -17.44 9.35
C SER A 162 -14.14 -17.91 9.58
N THR A 163 -15.10 -16.97 9.60
CA THR A 163 -16.53 -17.28 9.75
C THR A 163 -17.01 -18.09 8.54
N PHE A 164 -16.64 -17.65 7.33
CA PHE A 164 -16.98 -18.36 6.10
C PHE A 164 -16.39 -19.77 6.03
N SER A 165 -15.21 -20.01 6.61
CA SER A 165 -14.59 -21.34 6.59
C SER A 165 -15.24 -22.34 7.56
N LEU A 166 -16.01 -21.87 8.56
CA LEU A 166 -16.72 -22.70 9.54
C LEU A 166 -18.16 -23.05 9.11
N GLU A 167 -18.76 -22.24 8.24
CA GLU A 167 -20.11 -22.46 7.70
C GLU A 167 -20.14 -23.33 6.43
N SER A 168 -18.97 -23.70 5.89
CA SER A 168 -18.80 -24.56 4.70
C SER A 168 -18.33 -25.96 5.06
#